data_AF-A0A7V9ZLM8-F1
#
_entry.id   AF-A0A7V9ZLM8-F1
#
_cell.length_a   1.000
_cell.length_b   1.000
_cell.length_c   1.000
_cell.angle_alpha   90.00
_cell.angle_beta   90.00
_cell.angle_gamma   90.00
#
_symmetry.space_group_name_H-M   'P 1'
#
loop_
_entity.id
_entity.type
_entity.pdbx_description
1 polymer ?
#
loop_
_entity_poly.entity_id
_entity_poly.type
_entity_poly.pdbx_seq_one_letter_code
_entity_poly.pdbx_strand_id
1 'polypeptide(L)'
;MTLKCNLQEIYAAAHSPNGEMVADPTGRYVYSKNAGWGIFWSWIYKIANFLGIDDFAKNCFERAMVHTHRLFSEQLSKVIESCESYETNLKKRYLGEKICEKENAAHRQRISQWYRNVAPFIRYVKEGPSASLTRIVSTSFADEFCQKYKVPLSEGSYSTLIKRQRRIIKLEGILKLNMPVNLLIKASKKSPLCRSEKESLKKFVRKINDDQQNIGVRTLHHALLNVIQRAKKFSFDVPGAIQPDITTLEMELLKIDCPVILQKDPKHMAKRNFKSGDSVVCNHRLLKIGERLGTVHEGDQNVVFTTDDPNVAVVIGINAVLHPLKRMLAYSEGWGIQSAEYIDIDHKTGVALVERLYDHLGSFKWTSNSNLINSVDEDVAMPLWRLLRWFVEKNSTPLNFSPKYLMFDRRGILKCLKVTTKGELDFNSLVKFADETSSGNPHIFRYLMQKSELIGHKYAKFYEDILKYAIKNEEESVQNIATSRGIIDHRIIGRGKEFEKEVLNLKERCMKQIKPERLLADPKVFEQKVSEQLLTSYLNSAAAGLLPDNLEKEIIAKVNLKNRLKV
;
A
#
# COMPACT_ATOMS: atom_id res chain seq x y z
N MET A 1 43.68 -7.55 -1.68
CA MET A 1 43.17 -8.92 -1.42
C MET A 1 43.21 -9.24 0.08
N THR A 2 44.31 -8.91 0.75
CA THR A 2 44.62 -9.20 2.17
C THR A 2 43.54 -8.79 3.20
N LEU A 3 42.97 -7.57 3.12
CA LEU A 3 41.98 -7.12 4.11
C LEU A 3 40.73 -8.02 4.18
N LYS A 4 40.17 -8.41 3.02
CA LYS A 4 38.96 -9.24 2.96
C LYS A 4 39.22 -10.60 3.63
N CYS A 5 40.34 -11.24 3.29
CA CYS A 5 40.70 -12.54 3.84
C CYS A 5 40.84 -12.48 5.36
N ASN A 6 41.59 -11.48 5.87
CA ASN A 6 41.79 -11.32 7.31
C ASN A 6 40.46 -11.09 8.04
N LEU A 7 39.58 -10.23 7.53
CA LEU A 7 38.26 -9.99 8.14
C LEU A 7 37.36 -11.24 8.10
N GLN A 8 37.46 -12.07 7.06
CA GLN A 8 36.70 -13.32 6.97
C GLN A 8 37.18 -14.35 8.01
N GLU A 9 38.49 -14.47 8.19
CA GLU A 9 39.09 -15.36 9.20
C GLU A 9 38.75 -14.90 10.62
N ILE A 10 38.83 -13.60 10.90
CA ILE A 10 38.42 -13.03 12.20
C ILE A 10 36.92 -13.27 12.43
N TYR A 11 36.08 -13.03 11.42
CA TYR A 11 34.66 -13.29 11.49
C TYR A 11 34.36 -14.76 11.79
N ALA A 12 35.03 -15.69 11.10
CA ALA A 12 34.86 -17.13 11.30
C ALA A 12 35.31 -17.57 12.70
N ALA A 13 36.47 -17.09 13.16
CA ALA A 13 36.99 -17.37 14.50
C ALA A 13 36.05 -16.86 15.59
N ALA A 14 35.47 -15.65 15.42
CA ALA A 14 34.56 -15.07 16.40
C ALA A 14 33.23 -15.86 16.57
N HIS A 15 32.86 -16.71 15.60
CA HIS A 15 31.70 -17.60 15.67
C HIS A 15 32.04 -19.01 16.17
N SER A 16 33.32 -19.30 16.43
CA SER A 16 33.76 -20.59 16.98
C SER A 16 33.91 -20.50 18.51
N PRO A 17 33.39 -21.47 19.29
CA PRO A 17 33.53 -21.49 20.75
C PRO A 17 35.01 -21.48 21.20
N ASN A 18 35.89 -22.12 20.41
CA ASN A 18 37.34 -22.17 20.61
C ASN A 18 38.09 -21.48 19.46
N GLY A 19 37.56 -20.34 18.99
CA GLY A 19 38.14 -19.56 17.91
C GLY A 19 39.50 -18.96 18.28
N GLU A 20 40.55 -19.77 18.20
CA GLU A 20 41.94 -19.33 18.29
C GLU A 20 42.47 -18.98 16.90
N MET A 21 43.31 -17.96 16.86
CA MET A 21 43.87 -17.44 15.63
C MET A 21 45.39 -17.44 15.70
N VAL A 22 46.01 -17.53 14.53
CA VAL A 22 47.45 -17.52 14.33
C VAL A 22 47.77 -16.69 13.09
N ALA A 23 48.91 -16.02 13.07
CA ALA A 23 49.35 -15.25 11.91
C ALA A 23 50.50 -15.92 11.17
N ASP A 24 50.73 -15.54 9.91
CA ASP A 24 51.97 -15.93 9.23
C ASP A 24 53.20 -15.21 9.84
N PRO A 25 54.43 -15.69 9.62
CA PRO A 25 55.64 -15.09 10.18
C PRO A 25 55.88 -13.64 9.73
N THR A 26 55.30 -13.25 8.58
CA THR A 26 55.39 -11.88 8.06
C THR A 26 54.45 -10.91 8.80
N GLY A 27 53.52 -11.43 9.60
CA GLY A 27 52.54 -10.63 10.33
C GLY A 27 51.60 -9.86 9.41
N ARG A 28 51.18 -10.47 8.28
CA ARG A 28 50.29 -9.83 7.29
C ARG A 28 48.95 -10.54 7.17
N TYR A 29 48.93 -11.85 7.40
CA TYR A 29 47.75 -12.69 7.28
C TYR A 29 47.41 -13.30 8.63
N VAL A 30 46.11 -13.41 8.90
CA VAL A 30 45.58 -14.15 10.04
C VAL A 30 44.80 -15.36 9.55
N TYR A 31 44.87 -16.45 10.33
CA TYR A 31 44.24 -17.72 10.02
C TYR A 31 43.61 -18.30 11.28
N SER A 32 42.54 -19.07 11.13
CA SER A 32 42.05 -19.94 12.21
C SER A 32 43.07 -21.04 12.52
N LYS A 33 43.48 -21.15 13.79
CA LYS A 33 44.49 -22.12 14.25
C LYS A 33 44.17 -23.58 13.90
N ASN A 34 42.88 -23.91 13.80
CA ASN A 34 42.39 -25.27 13.59
C ASN A 34 41.97 -25.58 12.15
N ALA A 35 42.28 -24.70 11.18
CA ALA A 35 41.90 -24.91 9.79
C ALA A 35 42.97 -24.43 8.79
N GLY A 36 43.11 -25.15 7.66
CA GLY A 36 43.95 -24.77 6.53
C GLY A 36 45.39 -24.40 6.91
N TRP A 37 45.86 -23.25 6.42
CA TRP A 37 47.20 -22.72 6.71
C TRP A 37 47.43 -22.41 8.19
N GLY A 38 46.39 -22.23 9.01
CA GLY A 38 46.57 -22.00 10.43
C GLY A 38 47.07 -23.24 11.18
N ILE A 39 46.74 -24.45 10.72
CA ILE A 39 47.29 -25.70 11.29
C ILE A 39 48.80 -25.74 11.06
N PHE A 40 49.21 -25.43 9.82
CA PHE A 40 50.61 -25.40 9.42
C PHE A 40 51.41 -24.39 10.25
N TRP A 41 50.93 -23.14 10.36
CA TRP A 41 51.59 -22.12 11.16
C TRP A 41 51.59 -22.45 12.65
N SER A 42 50.50 -23.03 13.18
CA SER A 42 50.47 -23.48 14.58
C SER A 42 51.52 -24.55 14.87
N TRP A 43 51.82 -25.44 13.91
CA TRP A 43 52.86 -26.44 14.08
C TRP A 43 54.26 -25.80 14.06
N ILE A 44 54.51 -24.87 13.13
CA ILE A 44 55.76 -24.10 13.07
C ILE A 44 56.01 -23.34 14.38
N TYR A 45 55.00 -22.69 14.95
CA TYR A 45 55.17 -21.96 16.20
C TYR A 45 55.38 -22.87 17.41
N LYS A 46 54.83 -24.10 17.40
CA LYS A 46 55.19 -25.10 18.43
C LYS A 46 56.66 -25.46 18.39
N ILE A 47 57.23 -25.61 17.19
CA ILE A 47 58.67 -25.85 17.01
C ILE A 47 59.49 -24.64 17.44
N ALA A 48 59.07 -23.43 17.06
CA ALA A 48 59.76 -22.20 17.45
C ALA A 48 59.80 -22.01 18.98
N ASN A 49 58.70 -22.29 19.68
CA ASN A 49 58.66 -22.26 21.14
C ASN A 49 59.55 -23.35 21.76
N PHE A 50 59.59 -24.56 21.16
CA PHE A 50 60.51 -25.62 21.62
C PHE A 50 61.99 -25.23 21.47
N LEU A 51 62.31 -24.38 20.49
CA LEU A 51 63.65 -23.81 20.28
C LEU A 51 63.92 -22.56 21.13
N GLY A 52 63.06 -22.24 22.10
CA GLY A 52 63.23 -21.12 23.04
C GLY A 52 62.89 -19.74 22.49
N ILE A 53 62.17 -19.65 21.38
CA ILE A 53 61.70 -18.38 20.81
C ILE A 53 60.29 -18.08 21.34
N ASP A 54 60.20 -17.73 22.61
CA ASP A 54 58.95 -17.38 23.26
C ASP A 54 58.34 -16.10 22.66
N ASP A 55 57.01 -15.97 22.78
CA ASP A 55 56.20 -14.85 22.27
C ASP A 55 56.24 -14.58 20.75
N PHE A 56 56.98 -15.35 19.95
CA PHE A 56 57.07 -15.13 18.50
C PHE A 56 55.70 -15.21 17.82
N ALA A 57 54.89 -16.20 18.16
CA ALA A 57 53.53 -16.36 17.61
C ALA A 57 52.60 -15.20 17.99
N LYS A 58 52.69 -14.73 19.24
CA LYS A 58 51.92 -13.60 19.76
C LYS A 58 52.31 -12.31 19.04
N ASN A 59 53.61 -12.04 18.91
CA ASN A 59 54.15 -10.89 18.20
C ASN A 59 53.78 -10.89 16.70
N CYS A 60 53.76 -12.07 16.04
CA CYS A 60 53.27 -12.20 14.67
C CYS A 60 51.77 -11.86 14.57
N PHE A 61 50.97 -12.37 15.51
CA PHE A 61 49.54 -12.15 15.54
C PHE A 61 49.15 -10.68 15.79
N GLU A 62 49.79 -10.03 16.77
CA GLU A 62 49.64 -8.60 17.03
C GLU A 62 50.00 -7.76 15.80
N ARG A 63 51.14 -8.05 15.15
CA ARG A 63 51.54 -7.39 13.90
C ARG A 63 50.50 -7.56 12.80
N ALA A 64 49.92 -8.75 12.65
CA ALA A 64 48.89 -9.02 11.64
C ALA A 64 47.57 -8.28 11.94
N MET A 65 47.19 -8.16 13.20
CA MET A 65 45.99 -7.40 13.61
C MET A 65 46.18 -5.90 13.41
N VAL A 66 47.35 -5.35 13.79
CA VAL A 66 47.72 -3.94 13.52
C VAL A 66 47.78 -3.68 12.01
N HIS A 67 48.37 -4.58 11.23
CA HIS A 67 48.41 -4.50 9.77
C HIS A 67 47.00 -4.48 9.16
N THR A 68 46.12 -5.37 9.64
CA THR A 68 44.72 -5.45 9.21
C THR A 68 43.97 -4.15 9.52
N HIS A 69 44.17 -3.60 10.72
CA HIS A 69 43.59 -2.31 11.09
C HIS A 69 44.11 -1.17 10.22
N ARG A 70 45.42 -1.11 9.97
CA ARG A 70 46.01 -0.10 9.09
C ARG A 70 45.42 -0.17 7.68
N LEU A 71 45.33 -1.37 7.10
CA LEU A 71 44.71 -1.58 5.78
C LEU A 71 43.22 -1.18 5.77
N PHE A 72 42.49 -1.47 6.86
CA PHE A 72 41.10 -1.07 7.00
C PHE A 72 40.97 0.46 6.99
N SER A 73 41.77 1.15 7.80
CA SER A 73 41.76 2.61 7.93
C SER A 73 42.21 3.32 6.65
N GLU A 74 43.26 2.84 5.98
CA GLU A 74 43.72 3.36 4.67
C GLU A 74 42.68 3.17 3.56
N GLN A 75 41.97 2.04 3.56
CA GLN A 75 40.90 1.83 2.58
C GLN A 75 39.65 2.64 2.91
N LEU A 76 39.34 2.81 4.20
CA LEU A 76 38.23 3.62 4.65
C LEU A 76 38.41 5.09 4.22
N SER A 77 39.60 5.68 4.37
CA SER A 77 39.85 7.06 3.94
C SER A 77 39.61 7.25 2.43
N LYS A 78 40.15 6.36 1.59
CA LYS A 78 39.96 6.38 0.13
C LYS A 78 38.49 6.23 -0.28
N VAL A 79 37.71 5.49 0.51
CA VAL A 79 36.27 5.30 0.27
C VAL A 79 35.47 6.51 0.73
N ILE A 80 35.87 7.17 1.82
CA ILE A 80 35.29 8.44 2.26
C ILE A 80 35.48 9.51 1.18
N GLU A 81 36.71 9.69 0.68
CA GLU A 81 36.99 10.59 -0.45
C GLU A 81 36.09 10.27 -1.65
N SER A 82 35.93 9.00 -1.98
CA SER A 82 35.06 8.58 -3.10
C SER A 82 33.57 8.82 -2.82
N CYS A 83 33.12 8.71 -1.58
CA CYS A 83 31.77 9.06 -1.16
C CYS A 83 31.52 10.56 -1.27
N GLU A 84 32.51 11.40 -0.95
CA GLU A 84 32.44 12.86 -1.10
C GLU A 84 32.45 13.27 -2.57
N SER A 85 33.35 12.71 -3.39
CA SER A 85 33.34 12.95 -4.85
C SER A 85 32.02 12.51 -5.49
N TYR A 86 31.48 11.36 -5.07
CA TYR A 86 30.18 10.90 -5.55
C TYR A 86 29.03 11.83 -5.11
N GLU A 87 29.07 12.36 -3.88
CA GLU A 87 28.11 13.38 -3.41
C GLU A 87 28.17 14.65 -4.27
N THR A 88 29.37 15.12 -4.60
CA THR A 88 29.58 16.26 -5.51
C THR A 88 28.99 15.98 -6.89
N ASN A 89 29.19 14.77 -7.44
CA ASN A 89 28.58 14.38 -8.71
C ASN A 89 27.05 14.34 -8.62
N LEU A 90 26.48 13.84 -7.52
CA LEU A 90 25.02 13.91 -7.31
C LEU A 90 24.51 15.35 -7.26
N LYS A 91 25.26 16.27 -6.64
CA LYS A 91 24.91 17.71 -6.62
C LYS A 91 24.93 18.31 -8.03
N LYS A 92 25.97 18.04 -8.83
CA LYS A 92 26.04 18.46 -10.24
C LYS A 92 24.85 17.95 -11.04
N ARG A 93 24.52 16.66 -10.89
CA ARG A 93 23.37 16.03 -11.55
C ARG A 93 22.03 16.60 -11.08
N TYR A 94 21.92 17.01 -9.81
CA TYR A 94 20.76 17.75 -9.31
C TYR A 94 20.60 19.07 -10.06
N LEU A 95 21.68 19.83 -10.24
CA LEU A 95 21.71 21.09 -10.98
C LEU A 95 21.53 20.92 -12.50
N GLY A 96 21.48 19.68 -13.00
CA GLY A 96 21.37 19.38 -14.43
C GLY A 96 22.69 19.49 -15.19
N GLU A 97 23.81 19.60 -14.48
CA GLU A 97 25.15 19.68 -15.07
C GLU A 97 25.63 18.31 -15.58
N LYS A 98 26.46 18.34 -16.63
CA LYS A 98 27.14 17.15 -17.13
C LYS A 98 28.22 16.70 -16.14
N ILE A 99 28.37 15.39 -15.98
CA ILE A 99 29.41 14.79 -15.14
C ILE A 99 30.31 13.88 -15.96
N CYS A 100 31.54 13.66 -15.48
CA CYS A 100 32.42 12.64 -16.03
C CYS A 100 31.95 11.24 -15.61
N GLU A 101 31.32 10.53 -16.54
CA GLU A 101 30.74 9.20 -16.26
C GLU A 101 31.79 8.15 -15.87
N LYS A 102 32.99 8.24 -16.43
CA LYS A 102 34.10 7.33 -16.14
C LYS A 102 34.58 7.47 -14.69
N GLU A 103 34.77 8.70 -14.22
CA GLU A 103 35.15 8.98 -12.83
C GLU A 103 34.03 8.58 -11.87
N ASN A 104 32.79 8.94 -12.19
CA ASN A 104 31.64 8.56 -11.40
C ASN A 104 31.50 7.04 -11.27
N ALA A 105 31.72 6.29 -12.35
CA ALA A 105 31.77 4.82 -12.32
C ALA A 105 32.89 4.30 -11.42
N ALA A 106 34.09 4.88 -11.47
CA ALA A 106 35.21 4.49 -10.61
C ALA A 106 34.91 4.70 -9.12
N HIS A 107 34.31 5.83 -8.74
CA HIS A 107 33.89 6.07 -7.36
C HIS A 107 32.84 5.04 -6.88
N ARG A 108 31.83 4.75 -7.73
CA ARG A 108 30.81 3.73 -7.42
C ARG A 108 31.40 2.35 -7.25
N GLN A 109 32.35 1.97 -8.10
CA GLN A 109 33.04 0.69 -8.02
C GLN A 109 33.83 0.58 -6.72
N ARG A 110 34.59 1.62 -6.34
CA ARG A 110 35.38 1.63 -5.10
C ARG A 110 34.50 1.49 -3.86
N ILE A 111 33.42 2.27 -3.77
CA ILE A 111 32.44 2.19 -2.67
C ILE A 111 31.81 0.79 -2.60
N SER A 112 31.41 0.24 -3.75
CA SER A 112 30.78 -1.08 -3.84
C SER A 112 31.73 -2.21 -3.45
N GLN A 113 32.97 -2.16 -3.92
CA GLN A 113 33.99 -3.17 -3.65
C GLN A 113 34.38 -3.17 -2.17
N TRP A 114 34.59 -1.99 -1.58
CA TRP A 114 34.85 -1.88 -0.15
C TRP A 114 33.70 -2.50 0.65
N TYR A 115 32.45 -2.08 0.38
CA TYR A 115 31.29 -2.62 1.09
C TYR A 115 31.19 -4.14 0.99
N ARG A 116 31.41 -4.72 -0.20
CA ARG A 116 31.42 -6.19 -0.37
C ARG A 116 32.49 -6.88 0.47
N ASN A 117 33.64 -6.25 0.67
CA ASN A 117 34.75 -6.81 1.42
C ASN A 117 34.56 -6.72 2.94
N VAL A 118 33.91 -5.66 3.44
CA VAL A 118 33.84 -5.38 4.88
C VAL A 118 32.47 -5.60 5.51
N ALA A 119 31.39 -5.63 4.72
CA ALA A 119 30.02 -5.63 5.24
C ALA A 119 29.65 -6.81 6.16
N PRO A 120 30.06 -8.07 5.89
CA PRO A 120 29.75 -9.19 6.78
C PRO A 120 30.31 -8.95 8.19
N PHE A 121 31.59 -8.55 8.27
CA PHE A 121 32.27 -8.25 9.51
C PHE A 121 31.65 -7.05 10.24
N ILE A 122 31.41 -5.93 9.55
CA ILE A 122 30.87 -4.72 10.16
C ILE A 122 29.44 -4.93 10.70
N ARG A 123 28.62 -5.76 10.05
CA ARG A 123 27.28 -6.09 10.57
C ARG A 123 27.38 -6.82 11.89
N TYR A 124 28.25 -7.81 11.96
CA TYR A 124 28.51 -8.58 13.18
C TYR A 124 28.98 -7.70 14.33
N VAL A 125 29.94 -6.81 14.09
CA VAL A 125 30.41 -5.84 15.10
C VAL A 125 29.26 -4.96 15.64
N LYS A 126 28.28 -4.61 14.79
CA LYS A 126 27.15 -3.73 15.16
C LYS A 126 26.01 -4.44 15.89
N GLU A 127 25.85 -5.75 15.71
CA GLU A 127 24.83 -6.56 16.37
C GLU A 127 25.19 -6.89 17.83
N GLY A 128 26.41 -6.55 18.24
CA GLY A 128 26.97 -6.79 19.58
C GLY A 128 28.15 -7.77 19.45
N PRO A 129 29.40 -7.37 19.73
CA PRO A 129 30.55 -8.27 19.59
C PRO A 129 30.44 -9.44 20.58
N SER A 130 30.70 -10.66 20.11
CA SER A 130 30.79 -11.83 21.00
C SER A 130 31.97 -11.68 21.98
N ALA A 131 31.93 -12.39 23.10
CA ALA A 131 33.07 -12.49 24.02
C ALA A 131 34.35 -12.93 23.28
N SER A 132 34.22 -13.80 22.26
CA SER A 132 35.32 -14.25 21.42
C SER A 132 35.92 -13.14 20.57
N LEU A 133 35.10 -12.29 19.93
CA LEU A 133 35.61 -11.15 19.16
C LEU A 133 36.28 -10.12 20.08
N THR A 134 35.66 -9.82 21.22
CA THR A 134 36.22 -8.91 22.22
C THR A 134 37.57 -9.41 22.70
N ARG A 135 37.70 -10.71 22.98
CA ARG A 135 38.96 -11.35 23.35
C ARG A 135 40.01 -11.24 22.23
N ILE A 136 39.66 -11.55 20.98
CA ILE A 136 40.59 -11.47 19.83
C ILE A 136 41.13 -10.04 19.67
N VAL A 137 40.27 -9.04 19.81
CA VAL A 137 40.64 -7.63 19.69
C VAL A 137 41.44 -7.15 20.90
N SER A 138 41.00 -7.44 22.14
CA SER A 138 41.67 -6.99 23.37
C SER A 138 43.06 -7.60 23.56
N THR A 139 43.28 -8.82 23.05
CA THR A 139 44.60 -9.47 23.11
C THR A 139 45.60 -8.84 22.12
N SER A 140 45.12 -8.07 21.14
CA SER A 140 45.94 -7.62 20.00
C SER A 140 46.18 -6.11 19.95
N PHE A 141 45.49 -5.33 20.78
CA PHE A 141 45.59 -3.88 20.83
C PHE A 141 45.75 -3.45 22.29
N ALA A 142 46.78 -2.64 22.58
CA ALA A 142 47.01 -2.09 23.92
C ALA A 142 45.81 -1.26 24.41
N ASP A 143 45.63 -1.15 25.73
CA ASP A 143 44.51 -0.44 26.35
C ASP A 143 44.38 1.03 25.87
N GLU A 144 45.50 1.71 25.63
CA GLU A 144 45.54 3.06 25.05
C GLU A 144 44.94 3.13 23.62
N PHE A 145 45.14 2.08 22.83
CA PHE A 145 44.57 1.97 21.48
C PHE A 145 43.06 1.73 21.52
N CYS A 146 42.61 0.89 22.46
CA CYS A 146 41.20 0.64 22.70
C CYS A 146 40.48 1.90 23.23
N GLN A 147 41.14 2.70 24.08
CA GLN A 147 40.64 4.00 24.55
C GLN A 147 40.51 5.04 23.44
N LYS A 148 41.49 5.12 22.51
CA LYS A 148 41.50 6.07 21.40
C LYS A 148 40.46 5.76 20.31
N TYR A 149 40.24 4.48 19.99
CA TYR A 149 39.42 4.08 18.83
C TYR A 149 38.02 3.58 19.16
N LYS A 150 37.63 3.46 20.45
CA LYS A 150 36.35 2.93 21.00
C LYS A 150 35.96 1.51 20.54
N VAL A 151 36.05 1.21 19.25
CA VAL A 151 35.92 -0.12 18.63
C VAL A 151 36.85 -0.17 17.39
N PRO A 152 37.99 -0.89 17.43
CA PRO A 152 38.84 -1.13 16.26
C PRO A 152 38.05 -1.77 15.11
N LEU A 153 38.46 -1.51 13.86
CA LEU A 153 37.80 -2.06 12.65
C LEU A 153 36.33 -1.63 12.51
N SER A 154 36.00 -0.42 12.97
CA SER A 154 34.67 0.17 12.84
C SER A 154 34.66 1.34 11.86
N GLU A 155 33.51 1.59 11.24
CA GLU A 155 33.30 2.74 10.34
C GLU A 155 33.15 4.07 11.09
N GLY A 156 33.06 4.04 12.42
CA GLY A 156 32.79 5.20 13.26
C GLY A 156 31.60 6.04 12.78
N SER A 157 31.82 7.36 12.72
CA SER A 157 30.84 8.37 12.29
C SER A 157 30.48 8.27 10.79
N TYR A 158 31.34 7.67 9.95
CA TYR A 158 31.15 7.60 8.50
C TYR A 158 30.14 6.54 8.05
N SER A 159 29.73 5.64 8.94
CA SER A 159 28.77 4.57 8.63
C SER A 159 27.48 5.07 7.98
N THR A 160 27.00 6.24 8.37
CA THR A 160 25.79 6.84 7.82
C THR A 160 26.00 7.32 6.39
N LEU A 161 27.12 7.99 6.10
CA LEU A 161 27.46 8.47 4.75
C LEU A 161 27.53 7.30 3.77
N ILE A 162 28.29 6.26 4.12
CA ILE A 162 28.49 5.09 3.25
C ILE A 162 27.16 4.36 3.02
N LYS A 163 26.35 4.15 4.07
CA LYS A 163 25.02 3.55 3.94
C LYS A 163 24.10 4.33 3.01
N ARG A 164 24.15 5.66 3.05
CA ARG A 164 23.33 6.53 2.19
C ARG A 164 23.75 6.41 0.72
N GLN A 165 25.06 6.46 0.41
CA GLN A 165 25.53 6.29 -0.97
C GLN A 165 25.19 4.92 -1.54
N ARG A 166 25.36 3.87 -0.73
CA ARG A 166 25.11 2.49 -1.18
C ARG A 166 23.68 2.27 -1.66
N ARG A 167 22.69 2.93 -1.07
CA ARG A 167 21.28 2.75 -1.45
C ARG A 167 21.03 3.19 -2.90
N ILE A 168 21.62 4.32 -3.28
CA ILE A 168 21.57 4.83 -4.65
C ILE A 168 22.40 3.93 -5.58
N ILE A 169 23.65 3.67 -5.22
CA ILE A 169 24.58 2.88 -6.04
C ILE A 169 24.04 1.47 -6.31
N LYS A 170 23.36 0.86 -5.31
CA LYS A 170 22.70 -0.44 -5.48
C LYS A 170 21.63 -0.40 -6.56
N LEU A 171 20.76 0.61 -6.55
CA LEU A 171 19.69 0.73 -7.55
C LEU A 171 20.27 1.01 -8.94
N GLU A 172 21.24 1.94 -9.05
CA GLU A 172 21.93 2.22 -10.32
C GLU A 172 22.67 0.98 -10.86
N GLY A 173 23.25 0.17 -9.98
CA GLY A 173 23.94 -1.06 -10.35
C GLY A 173 23.03 -2.17 -10.86
N ILE A 174 21.80 -2.28 -10.32
CA ILE A 174 20.78 -3.22 -10.82
C ILE A 174 20.32 -2.76 -12.21
N LEU A 175 19.95 -1.49 -12.34
CA LEU A 175 19.41 -0.91 -13.56
C LEU A 175 20.45 -0.74 -14.68
N LYS A 176 21.75 -0.85 -14.35
CA LYS A 176 22.88 -0.46 -15.21
C LYS A 176 22.70 0.93 -15.83
N LEU A 177 22.06 1.82 -15.08
CA LEU A 177 21.63 3.15 -15.51
C LEU A 177 21.75 4.11 -14.34
N ASN A 178 22.26 5.31 -14.60
CA ASN A 178 22.32 6.35 -13.57
C ASN A 178 20.91 6.92 -13.34
N MET A 179 20.50 7.10 -12.09
CA MET A 179 19.15 7.59 -11.78
C MET A 179 18.98 9.04 -12.25
N PRO A 180 17.91 9.45 -12.95
CA PRO A 180 17.75 10.81 -13.45
C PRO A 180 17.45 11.82 -12.31
N VAL A 181 18.47 12.17 -11.51
CA VAL A 181 18.36 12.93 -10.24
C VAL A 181 17.57 14.23 -10.41
N ASN A 182 17.90 15.06 -11.39
CA ASN A 182 17.18 16.32 -11.65
C ASN A 182 15.67 16.07 -11.89
N LEU A 183 15.34 15.08 -12.74
CA LEU A 183 13.95 14.78 -13.10
C LEU A 183 13.16 14.25 -11.90
N LEU A 184 13.78 13.38 -11.09
CA LEU A 184 13.17 12.87 -9.86
C LEU A 184 12.89 14.03 -8.88
N ILE A 185 13.78 15.01 -8.80
CA ILE A 185 13.59 16.15 -7.90
C ILE A 185 12.51 17.10 -8.46
N LYS A 186 12.49 17.38 -9.77
CA LYS A 186 11.39 18.12 -10.41
C LYS A 186 10.04 17.44 -10.15
N ALA A 187 9.94 16.13 -10.35
CA ALA A 187 8.73 15.35 -10.06
C ALA A 187 8.33 15.43 -8.57
N SER A 188 9.29 15.35 -7.65
CA SER A 188 9.03 15.47 -6.20
C SER A 188 8.51 16.84 -5.74
N LYS A 189 8.63 17.86 -6.59
CA LYS A 189 8.14 19.23 -6.38
C LYS A 189 6.90 19.55 -7.23
N LYS A 190 6.39 18.58 -8.00
CA LYS A 190 5.37 18.78 -9.06
C LYS A 190 5.76 19.87 -10.07
N SER A 191 7.05 20.07 -10.30
CA SER A 191 7.52 21.02 -11.30
C SER A 191 7.21 20.49 -12.71
N PRO A 192 6.82 21.35 -13.66
CA PRO A 192 6.52 20.92 -15.02
C PRO A 192 7.76 20.30 -15.68
N LEU A 193 7.55 19.16 -16.33
CA LEU A 193 8.55 18.48 -17.15
C LEU A 193 8.28 18.74 -18.62
N CYS A 194 9.30 19.07 -19.40
CA CYS A 194 9.16 19.17 -20.86
C CYS A 194 9.00 17.78 -21.49
N ARG A 195 8.69 17.71 -22.79
CA ARG A 195 8.42 16.44 -23.49
C ARG A 195 9.58 15.45 -23.40
N SER A 196 10.81 15.90 -23.65
CA SER A 196 12.01 15.05 -23.59
C SER A 196 12.33 14.58 -22.16
N GLU A 197 12.04 15.40 -21.15
CA GLU A 197 12.17 15.03 -19.74
C GLU A 197 11.15 13.97 -19.33
N LYS A 198 9.88 14.11 -19.75
CA LYS A 198 8.85 13.10 -19.53
C LYS A 198 9.23 11.77 -20.17
N GLU A 199 9.73 11.78 -21.40
CA GLU A 199 10.21 10.57 -22.09
C GLU A 199 11.41 9.94 -21.38
N SER A 200 12.34 10.74 -20.88
CA SER A 200 13.49 10.26 -20.11
C SER A 200 13.08 9.62 -18.77
N LEU A 201 12.13 10.23 -18.07
CA LEU A 201 11.57 9.66 -16.83
C LEU A 201 10.80 8.37 -17.12
N LYS A 202 10.01 8.32 -18.20
CA LYS A 202 9.34 7.08 -18.67
C LYS A 202 10.35 5.97 -18.98
N LYS A 203 11.48 6.29 -19.63
CA LYS A 203 12.55 5.31 -19.91
C LYS A 203 13.16 4.75 -18.62
N PHE A 204 13.33 5.60 -17.61
CA PHE A 204 13.78 5.17 -16.29
C PHE A 204 12.77 4.24 -15.61
N VAL A 205 11.48 4.58 -15.61
CA VAL A 205 10.42 3.72 -15.06
C VAL A 205 10.32 2.38 -15.80
N ARG A 206 10.41 2.38 -17.14
CA ARG A 206 10.47 1.14 -17.92
C ARG A 206 11.62 0.24 -17.47
N LYS A 207 12.81 0.79 -17.20
CA LYS A 207 13.91 -0.02 -16.65
C LYS A 207 13.68 -0.55 -15.26
N ILE A 208 13.00 0.20 -14.39
CA ILE A 208 12.55 -0.34 -13.10
C ILE A 208 11.60 -1.53 -13.30
N ASN A 209 10.68 -1.43 -14.26
CA ASN A 209 9.70 -2.46 -14.54
C ASN A 209 10.32 -3.71 -15.20
N ASP A 210 11.27 -3.52 -16.13
CA ASP A 210 12.02 -4.62 -16.75
C ASP A 210 12.77 -5.45 -15.69
N ASP A 211 13.33 -4.78 -14.67
CA ASP A 211 14.09 -5.40 -13.58
C ASP A 211 13.26 -5.62 -12.29
N GLN A 212 11.92 -5.61 -12.37
CA GLN A 212 11.05 -5.65 -11.19
C GLN A 212 11.23 -6.89 -10.30
N GLN A 213 11.73 -8.01 -10.84
CA GLN A 213 12.06 -9.20 -10.06
C GLN A 213 13.28 -8.99 -9.15
N ASN A 214 14.20 -8.11 -9.56
CA ASN A 214 15.44 -7.79 -8.84
C ASN A 214 15.28 -6.55 -7.94
N ILE A 215 14.27 -5.71 -8.21
CA ILE A 215 14.02 -4.45 -7.52
C ILE A 215 12.76 -4.57 -6.66
N GLY A 216 12.95 -4.95 -5.39
CA GLY A 216 11.87 -4.84 -4.41
C GLY A 216 11.59 -3.38 -4.02
N VAL A 217 10.33 -3.08 -3.67
CA VAL A 217 9.85 -1.74 -3.23
C VAL A 217 10.77 -1.06 -2.22
N ARG A 218 11.30 -1.81 -1.25
CA ARG A 218 12.21 -1.28 -0.22
C ARG A 218 13.52 -0.75 -0.80
N THR A 219 14.06 -1.42 -1.82
CA THR A 219 15.30 -0.97 -2.49
C THR A 219 15.02 0.33 -3.25
N LEU A 220 13.91 0.38 -3.98
CA LEU A 220 13.48 1.58 -4.71
C LEU A 220 13.22 2.76 -3.76
N HIS A 221 12.31 2.60 -2.79
CA HIS A 221 11.94 3.62 -1.83
C HIS A 221 13.17 4.21 -1.11
N HIS A 222 14.07 3.37 -0.60
CA HIS A 222 15.25 3.85 0.10
C HIS A 222 16.24 4.59 -0.80
N ALA A 223 16.35 4.23 -2.08
CA ALA A 223 17.18 4.96 -3.03
C ALA A 223 16.57 6.34 -3.33
N LEU A 224 15.27 6.39 -3.65
CA LEU A 224 14.53 7.63 -3.91
C LEU A 224 14.56 8.56 -2.69
N LEU A 225 14.27 8.05 -1.49
CA LEU A 225 14.33 8.81 -0.24
C LEU A 225 15.72 9.44 -0.03
N ASN A 226 16.79 8.73 -0.41
CA ASN A 226 18.16 9.23 -0.30
C ASN A 226 18.49 10.33 -1.30
N VAL A 227 17.83 10.35 -2.47
CA VAL A 227 17.89 11.47 -3.41
C VAL A 227 17.17 12.67 -2.81
N ILE A 228 15.95 12.47 -2.31
CA ILE A 228 15.13 13.55 -1.74
C ILE A 228 15.79 14.19 -0.52
N GLN A 229 16.34 13.41 0.41
CA GLN A 229 17.04 13.94 1.59
C GLN A 229 18.24 14.82 1.22
N ARG A 230 18.95 14.47 0.14
CA ARG A 230 20.06 15.30 -0.38
C ARG A 230 19.55 16.56 -1.06
N ALA A 231 18.51 16.43 -1.87
CA ALA A 231 17.88 17.56 -2.52
C ALA A 231 17.39 18.59 -1.50
N LYS A 232 16.81 18.15 -0.37
CA LYS A 232 16.48 19.03 0.77
C LYS A 232 17.73 19.75 1.28
N LYS A 233 18.81 19.02 1.56
CA LYS A 233 20.11 19.60 1.99
C LYS A 233 20.64 20.66 1.00
N PHE A 234 20.49 20.43 -0.30
CA PHE A 234 20.94 21.36 -1.35
C PHE A 234 19.97 22.53 -1.60
N SER A 235 18.73 22.46 -1.10
CA SER A 235 17.68 23.46 -1.34
C SER A 235 17.46 24.41 -0.16
N PHE A 236 18.20 24.26 0.95
CA PHE A 236 18.06 25.15 2.13
C PHE A 236 18.42 26.62 1.84
N ASP A 237 19.07 26.89 0.70
CA ASP A 237 19.61 28.22 0.38
C ASP A 237 18.59 29.15 -0.32
N VAL A 238 17.33 28.73 -0.54
CA VAL A 238 16.31 29.55 -1.24
C VAL A 238 15.00 29.65 -0.44
N PRO A 239 14.72 30.80 0.22
CA PRO A 239 13.45 31.06 0.90
C PRO A 239 12.26 30.91 -0.05
N GLY A 240 11.19 30.25 0.39
CA GLY A 240 9.96 30.05 -0.40
C GLY A 240 10.01 28.91 -1.44
N ALA A 241 11.15 28.22 -1.61
CA ALA A 241 11.23 27.10 -2.53
C ALA A 241 10.42 25.90 -2.05
N ILE A 242 9.59 25.34 -2.93
CA ILE A 242 8.85 24.08 -2.67
C ILE A 242 9.85 22.99 -2.34
N GLN A 243 9.74 22.45 -1.13
CA GLN A 243 10.63 21.40 -0.65
C GLN A 243 10.28 20.07 -1.33
N PRO A 244 11.28 19.30 -1.79
CA PRO A 244 11.05 18.03 -2.46
C PRO A 244 10.48 17.00 -1.48
N ASP A 245 9.43 16.29 -1.88
CA ASP A 245 8.75 15.29 -1.04
C ASP A 245 8.77 13.89 -1.65
N ILE A 246 9.05 12.88 -0.81
CA ILE A 246 9.18 11.49 -1.26
C ILE A 246 7.84 10.90 -1.67
N THR A 247 6.77 11.18 -0.92
CA THR A 247 5.44 10.66 -1.21
C THR A 247 4.94 11.24 -2.54
N THR A 248 5.19 12.53 -2.77
CA THR A 248 4.90 13.21 -4.03
C THR A 248 5.63 12.57 -5.20
N LEU A 249 6.94 12.30 -5.05
CA LEU A 249 7.70 11.59 -6.07
C LEU A 249 7.12 10.21 -6.37
N GLU A 250 6.82 9.43 -5.34
CA GLU A 250 6.29 8.07 -5.51
C GLU A 250 4.90 8.06 -6.15
N MET A 251 4.03 9.03 -5.84
CA MET A 251 2.76 9.24 -6.55
C MET A 251 2.97 9.59 -8.03
N GLU A 252 3.91 10.48 -8.35
CA GLU A 252 4.21 10.83 -9.75
C GLU A 252 4.81 9.66 -10.53
N LEU A 253 5.62 8.81 -9.89
CA LEU A 253 6.10 7.57 -10.52
C LEU A 253 4.98 6.55 -10.73
N LEU A 254 4.02 6.45 -9.80
CA LEU A 254 2.83 5.60 -9.98
C LEU A 254 1.96 6.03 -11.16
N LYS A 255 1.76 7.34 -11.35
CA LYS A 255 1.03 7.90 -12.50
C LYS A 255 1.71 7.61 -13.86
N ILE A 256 2.97 7.18 -13.84
CA ILE A 256 3.76 6.80 -15.02
C ILE A 256 3.98 5.27 -15.02
N ASP A 257 3.08 4.52 -14.38
CA ASP A 257 3.05 3.06 -14.35
C ASP A 257 4.31 2.42 -13.73
N CYS A 258 4.66 2.82 -12.50
CA CYS A 258 5.70 2.17 -11.70
C CYS A 258 5.10 1.22 -10.64
N PRO A 259 4.59 0.03 -11.01
CA PRO A 259 3.90 -0.89 -10.09
C PRO A 259 4.79 -1.44 -8.98
N VAL A 260 6.12 -1.36 -9.12
CA VAL A 260 7.08 -1.78 -8.08
C VAL A 260 6.79 -1.10 -6.73
N ILE A 261 6.27 0.13 -6.74
CA ILE A 261 5.90 0.88 -5.53
C ILE A 261 4.77 0.18 -4.73
N LEU A 262 3.93 -0.62 -5.39
CA LEU A 262 2.80 -1.34 -4.78
C LEU A 262 3.14 -2.81 -4.46
N GLN A 263 4.38 -3.26 -4.67
CA GLN A 263 4.76 -4.64 -4.33
C GLN A 263 4.81 -4.87 -2.82
N LYS A 264 4.64 -6.14 -2.40
CA LYS A 264 4.81 -6.56 -1.01
C LYS A 264 6.29 -6.44 -0.59
N ASP A 265 6.57 -5.85 0.57
CA ASP A 265 7.90 -5.88 1.21
C ASP A 265 7.91 -6.98 2.28
N PRO A 266 8.62 -8.12 2.08
CA PRO A 266 8.65 -9.21 3.05
C PRO A 266 9.02 -8.77 4.48
N LYS A 267 9.93 -7.79 4.61
CA LYS A 267 10.36 -7.30 5.93
C LYS A 267 9.31 -6.42 6.60
N HIS A 268 8.51 -5.70 5.82
CA HIS A 268 7.40 -4.92 6.35
C HIS A 268 6.18 -5.82 6.64
N MET A 269 5.92 -6.79 5.75
CA MET A 269 4.86 -7.78 5.89
C MET A 269 4.94 -8.59 7.18
N ALA A 270 6.15 -8.86 7.70
CA ALA A 270 6.33 -9.53 8.99
C ALA A 270 5.59 -8.81 10.15
N LYS A 271 5.45 -7.48 10.07
CA LYS A 271 4.72 -6.69 11.07
C LYS A 271 3.21 -6.92 11.03
N ARG A 272 2.67 -7.45 9.94
CA ARG A 272 1.26 -7.83 9.89
C ARG A 272 0.95 -8.98 10.86
N ASN A 273 1.96 -9.69 11.37
CA ASN A 273 1.78 -10.82 12.29
C ASN A 273 1.84 -10.44 13.78
N PHE A 274 1.69 -9.15 14.11
CA PHE A 274 1.56 -8.75 15.52
C PHE A 274 0.39 -9.45 16.20
N LYS A 275 0.58 -9.77 17.48
CA LYS A 275 -0.40 -10.36 18.38
C LYS A 275 -0.95 -9.32 19.34
N SER A 276 -2.11 -9.60 19.90
CA SER A 276 -2.66 -8.78 21.00
C SER A 276 -1.67 -8.76 22.17
N GLY A 277 -1.42 -7.58 22.72
CA GLY A 277 -0.41 -7.30 23.74
C GLY A 277 0.93 -6.81 23.19
N ASP A 278 1.22 -7.00 21.89
CA ASP A 278 2.45 -6.48 21.29
C ASP A 278 2.49 -4.95 21.36
N SER A 279 3.70 -4.39 21.48
CA SER A 279 3.88 -2.93 21.50
C SER A 279 4.38 -2.42 20.17
N VAL A 280 3.77 -1.33 19.67
CA VAL A 280 4.17 -0.65 18.44
C VAL A 280 4.52 0.80 18.74
N VAL A 281 5.59 1.28 18.12
CA VAL A 281 5.98 2.69 18.18
C VAL A 281 5.62 3.35 16.85
N CYS A 282 4.87 4.44 16.93
CA CYS A 282 4.62 5.35 15.81
C CYS A 282 5.02 6.77 16.24
N ASN A 283 6.06 7.32 15.61
CA ASN A 283 6.59 8.68 15.89
C ASN A 283 6.65 9.03 17.39
N HIS A 284 7.34 8.19 18.16
CA HIS A 284 7.55 8.35 19.61
C HIS A 284 6.36 8.00 20.51
N ARG A 285 5.18 7.70 19.94
CA ARG A 285 4.05 7.17 20.69
C ARG A 285 4.14 5.64 20.77
N LEU A 286 4.27 5.11 21.98
CA LEU A 286 4.18 3.67 22.26
C LEU A 286 2.70 3.31 22.46
N LEU A 287 2.21 2.34 21.71
CA LEU A 287 0.83 1.85 21.77
C LEU A 287 0.84 0.34 21.96
N LYS A 288 -0.11 -0.17 22.74
CA LYS A 288 -0.36 -1.62 22.83
C LYS A 288 -1.36 -2.02 21.76
N ILE A 289 -1.00 -3.02 20.97
CA ILE A 289 -1.85 -3.63 19.96
C ILE A 289 -2.89 -4.50 20.67
N GLY A 290 -4.16 -4.34 20.32
CA GLY A 290 -5.25 -5.18 20.78
C GLY A 290 -5.62 -6.25 19.73
N GLU A 291 -6.91 -6.56 19.66
CA GLU A 291 -7.46 -7.50 18.69
C GLU A 291 -7.36 -6.98 17.26
N ARG A 292 -7.19 -7.92 16.32
CA ARG A 292 -7.26 -7.65 14.89
C ARG A 292 -8.71 -7.42 14.48
N LEU A 293 -8.94 -6.38 13.67
CA LEU A 293 -10.24 -6.07 13.10
C LEU A 293 -10.39 -6.67 11.71
N GLY A 294 -11.54 -7.30 11.46
CA GLY A 294 -11.90 -7.89 10.16
C GLY A 294 -11.20 -9.22 9.84
N THR A 295 -11.65 -9.87 8.77
CA THR A 295 -11.03 -11.08 8.22
C THR A 295 -9.98 -10.72 7.17
N VAL A 296 -8.81 -11.35 7.23
CA VAL A 296 -7.75 -11.13 6.24
C VAL A 296 -7.92 -12.09 5.08
N HIS A 297 -8.13 -11.55 3.89
CA HIS A 297 -8.21 -12.30 2.65
C HIS A 297 -6.90 -12.26 1.87
N GLU A 298 -6.71 -13.26 1.02
CA GLU A 298 -5.61 -13.27 0.07
C GLU A 298 -5.74 -12.07 -0.88
N GLY A 299 -4.74 -11.19 -0.87
CA GLY A 299 -4.74 -9.94 -1.66
C GLY A 299 -4.95 -8.67 -0.82
N ASP A 300 -5.32 -8.78 0.45
CA ASP A 300 -5.52 -7.60 1.29
C ASP A 300 -4.25 -6.75 1.42
N GLN A 301 -4.41 -5.48 1.09
CA GLN A 301 -3.32 -4.49 1.13
C GLN A 301 -3.02 -4.01 2.56
N ASN A 302 -3.95 -4.18 3.49
CA ASN A 302 -3.87 -3.67 4.86
C ASN A 302 -4.27 -4.75 5.87
N VAL A 303 -3.79 -4.65 7.10
CA VAL A 303 -4.40 -5.25 8.30
C VAL A 303 -4.63 -4.14 9.32
N VAL A 304 -5.69 -4.27 10.10
CA VAL A 304 -6.10 -3.27 11.09
C VAL A 304 -6.14 -3.94 12.46
N PHE A 305 -5.62 -3.25 13.46
CA PHE A 305 -5.68 -3.67 14.86
C PHE A 305 -6.28 -2.56 15.71
N THR A 306 -7.04 -2.97 16.72
CA THR A 306 -7.38 -2.08 17.84
C THR A 306 -6.14 -1.73 18.64
N THR A 307 -6.22 -0.69 19.46
CA THR A 307 -5.18 -0.32 20.42
C THR A 307 -5.76 -0.10 21.81
N ASP A 308 -4.88 0.15 22.77
CA ASP A 308 -5.21 0.63 24.11
C ASP A 308 -5.86 2.03 24.12
N ASP A 309 -5.67 2.83 23.08
CA ASP A 309 -6.47 4.04 22.84
C ASP A 309 -7.75 3.68 22.06
N PRO A 310 -8.95 3.82 22.65
CA PRO A 310 -10.18 3.42 21.98
C PRO A 310 -10.43 4.21 20.69
N ASN A 311 -9.91 5.42 20.52
CA ASN A 311 -10.21 6.25 19.35
C ASN A 311 -9.26 6.00 18.16
N VAL A 312 -8.27 5.11 18.32
CA VAL A 312 -7.21 4.89 17.33
C VAL A 312 -7.19 3.42 16.91
N ALA A 313 -6.87 3.19 15.64
CA ALA A 313 -6.52 1.89 15.12
C ALA A 313 -5.12 1.94 14.49
N VAL A 314 -4.39 0.84 14.62
CA VAL A 314 -3.10 0.64 13.96
C VAL A 314 -3.33 -0.06 12.63
N VAL A 315 -2.84 0.52 11.55
CA VAL A 315 -2.93 -0.05 10.20
C VAL A 315 -1.54 -0.35 9.66
N ILE A 316 -1.38 -1.58 9.17
CA ILE A 316 -0.12 -2.05 8.58
C ILE A 316 -0.37 -2.45 7.15
N GLY A 317 0.36 -1.83 6.22
CA GLY A 317 0.23 -2.05 4.80
C GLY A 317 1.03 -3.25 4.31
N ILE A 318 1.00 -3.49 3.00
CA ILE A 318 1.90 -4.46 2.34
C ILE A 318 3.35 -3.97 2.24
N ASN A 319 3.56 -2.66 2.36
CA ASN A 319 4.86 -2.01 2.40
C ASN A 319 4.75 -0.65 3.13
N ALA A 320 5.88 -0.04 3.45
CA ALA A 320 5.94 1.21 4.19
C ALA A 320 5.48 2.46 3.40
N VAL A 321 5.33 2.33 2.08
CA VAL A 321 5.00 3.44 1.18
C VAL A 321 3.49 3.61 1.01
N LEU A 322 2.73 2.51 1.15
CA LEU A 322 1.30 2.48 0.86
C LEU A 322 0.47 3.54 1.59
N HIS A 323 0.66 3.69 2.90
CA HIS A 323 -0.16 4.61 3.72
C HIS A 323 0.12 6.08 3.44
N PRO A 324 1.39 6.54 3.33
CA PRO A 324 1.68 7.88 2.82
C PRO A 324 0.97 8.20 1.50
N LEU A 325 0.99 7.26 0.54
CA LEU A 325 0.32 7.44 -0.75
C LEU A 325 -1.20 7.52 -0.59
N LYS A 326 -1.81 6.63 0.21
CA LYS A 326 -3.26 6.66 0.48
C LYS A 326 -3.69 7.98 1.13
N ARG A 327 -2.92 8.48 2.11
CA ARG A 327 -3.18 9.78 2.74
C ARG A 327 -3.08 10.92 1.72
N MET A 328 -2.05 10.90 0.86
CA MET A 328 -1.91 11.93 -0.19
C MET A 328 -3.08 11.88 -1.18
N LEU A 329 -3.46 10.69 -1.63
CA LEU A 329 -4.59 10.49 -2.54
C LEU A 329 -5.90 10.98 -1.92
N ALA A 330 -6.15 10.68 -0.64
CA ALA A 330 -7.31 11.17 0.09
C ALA A 330 -7.38 12.70 0.12
N TYR A 331 -6.23 13.36 0.33
CA TYR A 331 -6.15 14.81 0.37
C TYR A 331 -6.27 15.46 -1.02
N SER A 332 -5.65 14.90 -2.05
CA SER A 332 -5.58 15.53 -3.38
C SER A 332 -6.72 15.15 -4.32
N GLU A 333 -7.26 13.94 -4.20
CA GLU A 333 -8.25 13.37 -5.13
C GLU A 333 -9.50 12.83 -4.42
N GLY A 334 -9.53 12.86 -3.08
CA GLY A 334 -10.68 12.43 -2.30
C GLY A 334 -11.95 13.19 -2.67
N TRP A 335 -13.03 12.45 -2.91
CA TRP A 335 -14.27 13.02 -3.42
C TRP A 335 -15.52 12.34 -2.86
N GLY A 336 -16.53 13.14 -2.52
CA GLY A 336 -17.86 12.69 -2.14
C GLY A 336 -18.02 12.30 -0.68
N ILE A 337 -17.20 11.37 -0.19
CA ILE A 337 -17.23 10.91 1.20
C ILE A 337 -15.83 10.98 1.82
N GLN A 338 -15.77 11.43 3.06
CA GLN A 338 -14.51 11.51 3.80
C GLN A 338 -13.98 10.11 4.10
N SER A 339 -12.70 9.88 3.83
CA SER A 339 -12.03 8.65 4.24
C SER A 339 -11.65 8.68 5.71
N ALA A 340 -11.37 7.50 6.28
CA ALA A 340 -10.74 7.42 7.60
C ALA A 340 -9.49 8.33 7.69
N GLU A 341 -9.43 9.16 8.72
CA GLU A 341 -8.36 10.11 8.97
C GLU A 341 -7.08 9.41 9.41
N TYR A 342 -5.97 9.74 8.74
CA TYR A 342 -4.64 9.33 9.16
C TYR A 342 -4.13 10.30 10.22
N ILE A 343 -4.22 9.88 11.49
CA ILE A 343 -3.73 10.62 12.64
C ILE A 343 -2.21 10.78 12.54
N ASP A 344 -1.51 9.67 12.24
CA ASP A 344 -0.07 9.70 12.12
C ASP A 344 0.48 8.56 11.25
N ILE A 345 1.67 8.77 10.68
CA ILE A 345 2.39 7.75 9.90
C ILE A 345 3.87 7.82 10.22
N ASP A 346 4.42 6.72 10.73
CA ASP A 346 5.83 6.64 11.03
C ASP A 346 6.65 6.40 9.76
N HIS A 347 7.45 7.39 9.37
CA HIS A 347 8.28 7.34 8.17
C HIS A 347 9.39 6.27 8.19
N LYS A 348 9.78 5.77 9.38
CA LYS A 348 10.79 4.72 9.52
C LYS A 348 10.16 3.33 9.50
N THR A 349 9.05 3.17 10.21
CA THR A 349 8.42 1.86 10.39
C THR A 349 7.36 1.57 9.34
N GLY A 350 6.76 2.59 8.74
CA GLY A 350 5.64 2.51 7.81
C GLY A 350 4.30 2.13 8.47
N VAL A 351 4.26 2.13 9.80
CA VAL A 351 3.02 1.92 10.57
C VAL A 351 2.21 3.20 10.53
N ALA A 352 0.90 3.07 10.33
CA ALA A 352 -0.03 4.20 10.37
C ALA A 352 -0.97 4.08 11.57
N LEU A 353 -1.24 5.21 12.21
CA LEU A 353 -2.33 5.40 13.14
C LEU A 353 -3.47 6.08 12.37
N VAL A 354 -4.63 5.44 12.39
CA VAL A 354 -5.85 5.97 11.79
C VAL A 354 -6.91 6.09 12.85
N GLU A 355 -7.89 6.96 12.63
CA GLU A 355 -9.07 6.98 13.49
C GLU A 355 -9.78 5.62 13.51
N ARG A 356 -10.32 5.25 14.68
CA ARG A 356 -11.11 4.03 14.81
C ARG A 356 -12.52 4.26 14.30
N LEU A 357 -12.97 3.38 13.41
CA LEU A 357 -14.35 3.24 12.97
C LEU A 357 -14.96 2.01 13.64
N TYR A 358 -16.24 2.07 13.97
CA TYR A 358 -16.90 1.11 14.87
C TYR A 358 -17.98 0.33 14.12
N ASP A 359 -19.04 1.03 13.75
CA ASP A 359 -20.25 0.38 13.24
C ASP A 359 -20.21 0.33 11.72
N HIS A 360 -20.24 -0.90 11.19
CA HIS A 360 -20.29 -1.13 9.75
C HIS A 360 -21.72 -0.92 9.25
N LEU A 361 -21.89 -0.18 8.16
CA LEU A 361 -23.23 0.14 7.64
C LEU A 361 -24.06 -1.12 7.32
N GLY A 362 -23.44 -2.18 6.80
CA GLY A 362 -24.11 -3.45 6.50
C GLY A 362 -24.45 -4.30 7.74
N SER A 363 -23.99 -3.91 8.93
CA SER A 363 -24.39 -4.55 10.19
C SER A 363 -25.59 -3.89 10.85
N PHE A 364 -26.03 -2.74 10.33
CA PHE A 364 -27.17 -2.01 10.87
C PHE A 364 -28.47 -2.76 10.62
N LYS A 365 -29.25 -2.97 11.68
CA LYS A 365 -30.55 -3.65 11.62
C LYS A 365 -31.67 -2.63 11.49
N TRP A 366 -32.13 -2.43 10.28
CA TRP A 366 -33.30 -1.58 10.00
C TRP A 366 -34.55 -2.12 10.70
N THR A 367 -35.28 -1.24 11.38
CA THR A 367 -36.45 -1.62 12.21
C THR A 367 -37.76 -1.07 11.67
N SER A 368 -37.72 -0.14 10.71
CA SER A 368 -38.89 0.49 10.10
C SER A 368 -39.71 -0.54 9.30
N ASN A 369 -40.98 -0.66 9.66
CA ASN A 369 -41.95 -1.60 9.07
C ASN A 369 -43.16 -0.88 8.45
N SER A 370 -43.08 0.45 8.31
CA SER A 370 -44.13 1.30 7.79
C SER A 370 -43.54 2.37 6.87
N ASN A 371 -44.40 3.11 6.18
CA ASN A 371 -43.96 4.23 5.33
C ASN A 371 -43.39 5.41 6.15
N LEU A 372 -43.67 5.48 7.45
CA LEU A 372 -43.02 6.39 8.37
C LEU A 372 -41.76 5.69 8.92
N ILE A 373 -40.60 6.24 8.56
CA ILE A 373 -39.32 5.77 9.07
C ILE A 373 -39.21 6.20 10.53
N ASN A 374 -38.79 5.29 11.39
CA ASN A 374 -38.57 5.62 12.81
C ASN A 374 -37.32 6.51 12.96
N SER A 375 -37.22 7.24 14.07
CA SER A 375 -36.16 8.22 14.27
C SER A 375 -34.75 7.61 14.23
N VAL A 376 -34.58 6.41 14.76
CA VAL A 376 -33.28 5.72 14.82
C VAL A 376 -32.79 5.34 13.42
N ASP A 377 -33.66 4.78 12.58
CA ASP A 377 -33.34 4.47 11.20
C ASP A 377 -33.16 5.75 10.38
N GLU A 378 -33.93 6.81 10.66
CA GLU A 378 -33.80 8.10 9.98
C GLU A 378 -32.44 8.76 10.24
N ASP A 379 -31.92 8.73 11.47
CA ASP A 379 -30.60 9.27 11.82
C ASP A 379 -29.48 8.61 11.00
N VAL A 380 -29.59 7.31 10.73
CA VAL A 380 -28.63 6.53 9.93
C VAL A 380 -28.87 6.69 8.42
N ALA A 381 -30.13 6.74 7.99
CA ALA A 381 -30.50 6.91 6.59
C ALA A 381 -30.23 8.33 6.07
N MET A 382 -30.28 9.33 6.94
CA MET A 382 -30.09 10.74 6.60
C MET A 382 -28.77 11.04 5.87
N PRO A 383 -27.58 10.68 6.41
CA PRO A 383 -26.33 10.90 5.70
C PRO A 383 -26.28 10.19 4.34
N LEU A 384 -26.93 9.04 4.21
CA LEU A 384 -26.92 8.24 2.99
C LEU A 384 -27.71 8.88 1.85
N TRP A 385 -28.97 9.28 2.09
CA TRP A 385 -29.75 9.90 1.02
C TRP A 385 -29.20 11.27 0.65
N ARG A 386 -28.59 12.01 1.60
CA ARG A 386 -27.90 13.28 1.31
C ARG A 386 -26.71 13.07 0.39
N LEU A 387 -25.91 12.02 0.61
CA LEU A 387 -24.81 11.65 -0.27
C LEU A 387 -25.31 11.28 -1.68
N LEU A 388 -26.33 10.42 -1.76
CA LEU A 388 -26.93 10.03 -3.04
C LEU A 388 -27.48 11.23 -3.82
N ARG A 389 -28.21 12.13 -3.14
CA ARG A 389 -28.72 13.37 -3.72
C ARG A 389 -27.57 14.21 -4.29
N TRP A 390 -26.52 14.40 -3.50
CA TRP A 390 -25.36 15.18 -3.91
C TRP A 390 -24.65 14.57 -5.12
N PHE A 391 -24.55 13.23 -5.23
CA PHE A 391 -23.99 12.56 -6.42
C PHE A 391 -24.81 12.83 -7.68
N VAL A 392 -26.14 12.80 -7.56
CA VAL A 392 -27.05 13.16 -8.66
C VAL A 392 -26.87 14.62 -9.05
N GLU A 393 -26.87 15.55 -8.08
CA GLU A 393 -26.66 16.98 -8.31
C GLU A 393 -25.30 17.29 -8.96
N LYS A 394 -24.25 16.55 -8.61
CA LYS A 394 -22.91 16.69 -9.20
C LYS A 394 -22.71 15.90 -10.49
N ASN A 395 -23.74 15.18 -10.94
CA ASN A 395 -23.70 14.32 -12.12
C ASN A 395 -22.46 13.41 -12.13
N SER A 396 -22.18 12.76 -11.00
CA SER A 396 -20.96 11.98 -10.80
C SER A 396 -21.13 10.93 -9.70
N THR A 397 -20.69 9.70 -9.94
CA THR A 397 -20.64 8.62 -8.94
C THR A 397 -19.19 8.40 -8.51
N PRO A 398 -18.88 8.27 -7.21
CA PRO A 398 -17.51 8.00 -6.79
C PRO A 398 -17.06 6.60 -7.19
N LEU A 399 -15.82 6.48 -7.65
CA LEU A 399 -15.18 5.18 -7.87
C LEU A 399 -14.91 4.51 -6.52
N ASN A 400 -15.02 3.17 -6.48
CA ASN A 400 -14.88 2.35 -5.27
C ASN A 400 -15.90 2.62 -4.16
N PHE A 401 -17.05 3.22 -4.49
CA PHE A 401 -18.13 3.47 -3.54
C PHE A 401 -18.99 2.20 -3.37
N SER A 402 -19.07 1.67 -2.16
CA SER A 402 -19.89 0.50 -1.83
C SER A 402 -20.20 0.49 -0.33
N PRO A 403 -21.40 0.02 0.09
CA PRO A 403 -21.79 0.00 1.50
C PRO A 403 -20.81 -0.77 2.38
N LYS A 404 -20.12 -1.79 1.82
CA LYS A 404 -19.14 -2.58 2.55
C LYS A 404 -17.91 -1.81 3.03
N TYR A 405 -17.65 -0.63 2.48
CA TYR A 405 -16.54 0.23 2.92
C TYR A 405 -17.00 1.36 3.83
N LEU A 406 -18.30 1.45 4.13
CA LEU A 406 -18.86 2.53 4.91
C LEU A 406 -19.00 2.14 6.37
N MET A 407 -18.47 2.97 7.24
CA MET A 407 -18.53 2.78 8.69
C MET A 407 -18.73 4.10 9.39
N PHE A 408 -19.27 4.05 10.61
CA PHE A 408 -19.43 5.21 11.46
C PHE A 408 -18.24 5.36 12.41
N ASP A 409 -17.82 6.60 12.63
CA ASP A 409 -16.94 6.94 13.74
C ASP A 409 -17.72 6.99 15.07
N ARG A 410 -17.02 7.24 16.18
CA ARG A 410 -17.63 7.34 17.52
C ARG A 410 -18.68 8.46 17.63
N ARG A 411 -18.66 9.45 16.73
CA ARG A 411 -19.58 10.58 16.71
C ARG A 411 -20.78 10.33 15.80
N GLY A 412 -20.90 9.15 15.19
CA GLY A 412 -21.96 8.84 14.23
C GLY A 412 -21.73 9.48 12.85
N ILE A 413 -20.50 9.90 12.53
CA ILE A 413 -20.18 10.43 11.19
C ILE A 413 -19.84 9.27 10.27
N LEU A 414 -20.54 9.20 9.14
CA LEU A 414 -20.32 8.20 8.10
C LEU A 414 -19.00 8.48 7.34
N LYS A 415 -18.11 7.49 7.30
CA LYS A 415 -16.81 7.56 6.63
C LYS A 415 -16.57 6.34 5.75
N CYS A 416 -15.65 6.48 4.81
CA CYS A 416 -15.24 5.41 3.91
C CYS A 416 -13.86 4.84 4.28
N LEU A 417 -13.74 3.52 4.34
CA LEU A 417 -12.46 2.82 4.52
C LEU A 417 -11.54 2.93 3.28
N LYS A 418 -12.11 3.25 2.12
CA LYS A 418 -11.39 3.45 0.86
C LYS A 418 -11.46 4.90 0.42
N VAL A 419 -10.38 5.39 -0.17
CA VAL A 419 -10.40 6.69 -0.84
C VAL A 419 -11.28 6.56 -2.08
N THR A 420 -12.31 7.39 -2.15
CA THR A 420 -13.18 7.54 -3.31
C THR A 420 -12.68 8.69 -4.17
N THR A 421 -12.67 8.49 -5.47
CA THR A 421 -12.31 9.53 -6.46
C THR A 421 -13.49 9.79 -7.39
N LYS A 422 -13.50 10.97 -8.01
CA LYS A 422 -14.60 11.39 -8.90
C LYS A 422 -14.69 10.48 -10.13
N GLY A 423 -15.86 9.91 -10.40
CA GLY A 423 -16.15 9.14 -11.62
C GLY A 423 -17.22 9.80 -12.49
N GLU A 424 -17.64 9.12 -13.55
CA GLU A 424 -18.85 9.50 -14.29
C GLU A 424 -20.11 9.14 -13.48
N LEU A 425 -21.25 9.76 -13.79
CA LEU A 425 -22.52 9.33 -13.20
C LEU A 425 -22.84 7.91 -13.66
N ASP A 426 -22.96 7.02 -12.69
CA ASP A 426 -23.50 5.69 -12.87
C ASP A 426 -24.76 5.56 -12.00
N PHE A 427 -25.91 5.82 -12.63
CA PHE A 427 -27.21 5.79 -11.96
C PHE A 427 -27.55 4.40 -11.43
N ASN A 428 -27.27 3.35 -12.19
CA ASN A 428 -27.59 1.97 -11.78
C ASN A 428 -26.79 1.57 -10.55
N SER A 429 -25.52 1.98 -10.48
CA SER A 429 -24.70 1.79 -9.28
C SER A 429 -25.24 2.56 -8.06
N LEU A 430 -25.81 3.75 -8.24
CA LEU A 430 -26.45 4.50 -7.14
C LEU A 430 -27.73 3.82 -6.63
N VAL A 431 -28.59 3.31 -7.53
CA VAL A 431 -29.79 2.55 -7.15
C VAL A 431 -29.41 1.26 -6.42
N LYS A 432 -28.43 0.52 -6.96
CA LYS A 432 -27.89 -0.68 -6.32
C LYS A 432 -27.28 -0.40 -4.95
N PHE A 433 -26.58 0.72 -4.79
CA PHE A 433 -26.07 1.15 -3.49
C PHE A 433 -27.20 1.37 -2.48
N ALA A 434 -28.29 2.03 -2.87
CA ALA A 434 -29.44 2.25 -2.00
C ALA A 434 -30.09 0.92 -1.58
N ASP A 435 -30.22 -0.02 -2.52
CA ASP A 435 -30.75 -1.36 -2.29
C ASP A 435 -29.86 -2.16 -1.30
N GLU A 436 -28.57 -2.28 -1.59
CA GLU A 436 -27.60 -2.96 -0.72
C GLU A 436 -27.57 -2.37 0.69
N THR A 437 -27.65 -1.04 0.81
CA THR A 437 -27.65 -0.34 2.10
C THR A 437 -28.92 -0.63 2.90
N SER A 438 -30.07 -0.75 2.22
CA SER A 438 -31.35 -1.06 2.86
C SER A 438 -31.42 -2.49 3.42
N SER A 439 -30.47 -3.37 3.05
CA SER A 439 -30.38 -4.75 3.54
C SER A 439 -31.72 -5.51 3.45
N GLY A 440 -32.46 -5.31 2.35
CA GLY A 440 -33.74 -5.93 2.09
C GLY A 440 -34.94 -5.28 2.79
N ASN A 441 -34.76 -4.15 3.49
CA ASN A 441 -35.87 -3.38 4.06
C ASN A 441 -36.49 -2.46 2.99
N PRO A 442 -37.71 -2.75 2.50
CA PRO A 442 -38.31 -2.01 1.40
C PRO A 442 -38.70 -0.57 1.77
N HIS A 443 -39.00 -0.31 3.05
CA HIS A 443 -39.36 1.03 3.51
C HIS A 443 -38.14 1.95 3.53
N ILE A 444 -36.99 1.44 3.99
CA ILE A 444 -35.72 2.17 3.96
C ILE A 444 -35.28 2.42 2.53
N PHE A 445 -35.31 1.39 1.68
CA PHE A 445 -34.98 1.56 0.27
C PHE A 445 -35.82 2.64 -0.40
N ARG A 446 -37.15 2.59 -0.23
CA ARG A 446 -38.08 3.59 -0.75
C ARG A 446 -37.77 4.99 -0.21
N TYR A 447 -37.50 5.10 1.10
CA TYR A 447 -37.14 6.38 1.72
C TYR A 447 -35.86 6.97 1.12
N LEU A 448 -34.81 6.16 0.94
CA LEU A 448 -33.57 6.58 0.30
C LEU A 448 -33.83 7.08 -1.13
N MET A 449 -34.53 6.27 -1.95
CA MET A 449 -34.83 6.58 -3.36
C MET A 449 -35.67 7.86 -3.54
N GLN A 450 -36.60 8.11 -2.62
CA GLN A 450 -37.44 9.30 -2.63
C GLN A 450 -36.68 10.54 -2.17
N LYS A 451 -36.01 10.47 -1.02
CA LYS A 451 -35.30 11.63 -0.43
C LYS A 451 -34.07 12.03 -1.23
N SER A 452 -33.43 11.09 -1.93
CA SER A 452 -32.29 11.36 -2.80
C SER A 452 -32.67 11.83 -4.22
N GLU A 453 -33.96 11.93 -4.53
CA GLU A 453 -34.50 12.28 -5.85
C GLU A 453 -34.14 11.29 -6.98
N LEU A 454 -33.60 10.11 -6.65
CA LEU A 454 -33.27 9.07 -7.64
C LEU A 454 -34.52 8.58 -8.39
N ILE A 455 -35.65 8.45 -7.69
CA ILE A 455 -36.93 8.05 -8.31
C ILE A 455 -37.47 9.12 -9.28
N GLY A 456 -37.11 10.39 -9.07
CA GLY A 456 -37.48 11.51 -9.94
C GLY A 456 -36.58 11.64 -11.16
N HIS A 457 -35.44 10.94 -11.18
CA HIS A 457 -34.46 11.05 -12.26
C HIS A 457 -35.00 10.52 -13.59
N LYS A 458 -34.57 11.11 -14.71
CA LYS A 458 -35.02 10.73 -16.06
C LYS A 458 -34.82 9.25 -16.38
N TYR A 459 -33.78 8.63 -15.81
CA TYR A 459 -33.50 7.20 -15.97
C TYR A 459 -34.47 6.31 -15.20
N ALA A 460 -34.94 6.72 -14.02
CA ALA A 460 -35.99 5.99 -13.31
C ALA A 460 -37.29 5.96 -14.14
N LYS A 461 -37.64 7.10 -14.75
CA LYS A 461 -38.81 7.20 -15.63
C LYS A 461 -38.68 6.41 -16.92
N PHE A 462 -37.47 6.25 -17.45
CA PHE A 462 -37.20 5.34 -18.56
C PHE A 462 -37.47 3.88 -18.19
N TYR A 463 -36.99 3.41 -17.03
CA TYR A 463 -37.30 2.05 -16.57
C TYR A 463 -38.80 1.85 -16.26
N GLU A 464 -39.48 2.89 -15.77
CA GLU A 464 -40.93 2.88 -15.57
C GLU A 464 -41.69 2.69 -16.89
N ASP A 465 -41.25 3.32 -17.97
CA ASP A 465 -41.88 3.15 -19.28
C ASP A 465 -41.63 1.76 -19.86
N ILE A 466 -40.39 1.25 -19.80
CA ILE A 466 -40.07 -0.12 -20.23
C ILE A 466 -41.02 -1.13 -19.56
N LEU A 467 -41.22 -0.99 -18.25
CA LEU A 467 -42.17 -1.83 -17.52
C LEU A 467 -43.57 -1.74 -18.10
N LYS A 468 -44.09 -0.53 -18.34
CA LYS A 468 -45.44 -0.30 -18.88
C LYS A 468 -45.63 -0.92 -20.26
N TYR A 469 -44.65 -0.76 -21.16
CA TYR A 469 -44.70 -1.34 -22.50
C TYR A 469 -44.61 -2.86 -22.44
N ALA A 470 -43.68 -3.40 -21.66
CA ALA A 470 -43.46 -4.85 -21.51
C ALA A 470 -44.70 -5.59 -20.96
N ILE A 471 -45.37 -5.04 -19.93
CA ILE A 471 -46.54 -5.72 -19.32
C ILE A 471 -47.80 -5.63 -20.17
N LYS A 472 -47.93 -4.61 -21.01
CA LYS A 472 -49.06 -4.41 -21.94
C LYS A 472 -48.89 -5.16 -23.26
N ASN A 473 -47.73 -5.80 -23.48
CA ASN A 473 -47.34 -6.43 -24.74
C ASN A 473 -47.40 -5.44 -25.93
N GLU A 474 -47.07 -4.17 -25.69
CA GLU A 474 -46.95 -3.15 -26.75
C GLU A 474 -45.59 -3.30 -27.45
N GLU A 475 -45.56 -3.28 -28.79
CA GLU A 475 -44.32 -3.45 -29.60
C GLU A 475 -43.47 -2.16 -29.64
N GLU A 476 -43.05 -1.66 -28.47
CA GLU A 476 -42.11 -0.53 -28.40
C GLU A 476 -40.73 -1.02 -27.98
N SER A 477 -39.73 -0.80 -28.83
CA SER A 477 -38.38 -1.22 -28.50
C SER A 477 -37.76 -0.32 -27.42
N VAL A 478 -36.95 -0.89 -26.52
CA VAL A 478 -36.18 -0.14 -25.52
C VAL A 478 -35.38 1.02 -26.14
N GLN A 479 -34.93 0.86 -27.40
CA GLN A 479 -34.19 1.88 -28.13
C GLN A 479 -35.05 3.11 -28.49
N ASN A 480 -36.31 2.88 -28.87
CA ASN A 480 -37.25 3.95 -29.18
C ASN A 480 -37.67 4.71 -27.92
N ILE A 481 -37.92 4.00 -26.81
CA ILE A 481 -38.20 4.61 -25.50
C ILE A 481 -36.99 5.46 -25.05
N ALA A 482 -35.77 4.98 -25.28
CA ALA A 482 -34.57 5.75 -24.95
C ALA A 482 -34.48 7.03 -25.80
N THR A 483 -34.79 6.93 -27.10
CA THR A 483 -34.77 8.04 -28.05
C THR A 483 -35.79 9.12 -27.67
N SER A 484 -37.03 8.72 -27.34
CA SER A 484 -38.09 9.67 -26.93
C SER A 484 -37.75 10.42 -25.64
N ARG A 485 -36.91 9.84 -24.78
CA ARG A 485 -36.43 10.44 -23.53
C ARG A 485 -35.06 11.10 -23.62
N GLY A 486 -34.44 11.16 -24.80
CA GLY A 486 -33.11 11.74 -25.00
C GLY A 486 -32.01 11.01 -24.20
N ILE A 487 -32.12 9.68 -24.06
CA ILE A 487 -31.14 8.85 -23.36
C ILE A 487 -30.17 8.28 -24.38
N ILE A 488 -28.91 8.71 -24.28
CA ILE A 488 -27.81 8.25 -25.13
C ILE A 488 -26.80 7.35 -24.40
N ASP A 489 -26.94 7.19 -23.08
CA ASP A 489 -26.02 6.36 -22.30
C ASP A 489 -26.27 4.86 -22.59
N HIS A 490 -25.31 4.24 -23.27
CA HIS A 490 -25.35 2.83 -23.67
C HIS A 490 -25.46 1.87 -22.47
N ARG A 491 -24.95 2.23 -21.29
CA ARG A 491 -25.06 1.42 -20.07
C ARG A 491 -26.50 1.38 -19.57
N ILE A 492 -27.18 2.52 -19.61
CA ILE A 492 -28.60 2.65 -19.23
C ILE A 492 -29.48 1.87 -20.20
N ILE A 493 -29.25 2.02 -21.51
CA ILE A 493 -30.00 1.31 -22.56
C ILE A 493 -29.77 -0.20 -22.47
N GLY A 494 -28.52 -0.64 -22.29
CA GLY A 494 -28.16 -2.04 -22.12
C GLY A 494 -28.88 -2.67 -20.95
N ARG A 495 -28.82 -2.03 -19.77
CA ARG A 495 -29.56 -2.46 -18.58
C ARG A 495 -31.08 -2.46 -18.81
N GLY A 496 -31.61 -1.52 -19.60
CA GLY A 496 -33.04 -1.47 -19.97
C GLY A 496 -33.50 -2.74 -20.69
N LYS A 497 -32.70 -3.27 -21.61
CA LYS A 497 -32.98 -4.52 -22.34
C LYS A 497 -32.96 -5.73 -21.41
N GLU A 498 -32.06 -5.76 -20.43
CA GLU A 498 -32.02 -6.81 -19.41
C GLU A 498 -33.25 -6.73 -18.50
N PHE A 499 -33.58 -5.52 -18.04
CA PHE A 499 -34.74 -5.27 -17.18
C PHE A 499 -36.07 -5.66 -17.85
N GLU A 500 -36.23 -5.36 -19.14
CA GLU A 500 -37.39 -5.82 -19.93
C GLU A 500 -37.55 -7.35 -19.89
N LYS A 501 -36.47 -8.10 -20.12
CA LYS A 501 -36.47 -9.57 -20.06
C LYS A 501 -36.80 -10.07 -18.66
N GLU A 502 -36.25 -9.45 -17.62
CA GLU A 502 -36.53 -9.79 -16.23
C GLU A 502 -38.02 -9.60 -15.90
N VAL A 503 -38.63 -8.50 -16.36
CA VAL A 503 -40.06 -8.19 -16.18
C VAL A 503 -40.94 -9.22 -16.89
N LEU A 504 -40.65 -9.54 -18.15
CA LEU A 504 -41.41 -10.53 -18.92
C LEU A 504 -41.33 -11.91 -18.25
N ASN A 505 -40.14 -12.32 -17.83
CA ASN A 505 -39.94 -13.57 -17.10
C ASN A 505 -40.72 -13.58 -15.77
N LEU A 506 -40.70 -12.49 -15.00
CA LEU A 506 -41.46 -12.37 -13.76
C LEU A 506 -42.97 -12.48 -13.99
N LYS A 507 -43.48 -11.80 -15.03
CA LYS A 507 -44.90 -11.88 -15.45
C LYS A 507 -45.27 -13.34 -15.76
N GLU A 508 -44.48 -14.03 -16.57
CA GLU A 508 -44.72 -15.44 -16.89
C GLU A 508 -44.71 -16.35 -15.65
N ARG A 509 -43.76 -16.16 -14.73
CA ARG A 509 -43.69 -16.94 -13.48
C ARG A 509 -44.93 -16.71 -12.60
N CYS A 510 -45.34 -15.46 -12.41
CA CYS A 510 -46.56 -15.11 -11.68
C CYS A 510 -47.79 -15.77 -12.31
N MET A 511 -47.92 -15.67 -13.64
CA MET A 511 -49.02 -16.28 -14.39
C MET A 511 -49.06 -17.80 -14.22
N LYS A 512 -47.90 -18.49 -14.26
CA LYS A 512 -47.79 -19.94 -14.08
C LYS A 512 -48.12 -20.39 -12.66
N GLN A 513 -47.68 -19.67 -11.63
CA GLN A 513 -47.88 -20.06 -10.22
C GLN A 513 -49.28 -19.77 -9.70
N ILE A 514 -49.98 -18.78 -10.24
CA ILE A 514 -51.37 -18.47 -9.84
C ILE A 514 -52.38 -19.34 -10.62
N LYS A 515 -52.03 -19.80 -11.84
CA LYS A 515 -52.86 -20.66 -12.70
C LYS A 515 -53.30 -22.03 -12.13
N PRO A 516 -52.63 -22.70 -11.18
CA PRO A 516 -53.04 -24.05 -10.75
C PRO A 516 -54.28 -24.06 -9.83
N GLU A 517 -54.67 -22.92 -9.22
CA GLU A 517 -55.73 -22.91 -8.20
C GLU A 517 -57.12 -22.48 -8.71
N ARG A 518 -57.26 -21.95 -9.95
CA ARG A 518 -58.54 -21.38 -10.42
C ARG A 518 -58.79 -21.58 -11.92
N LEU A 519 -59.63 -22.55 -12.24
CA LEU A 519 -60.08 -22.94 -13.59
C LEU A 519 -61.16 -22.02 -14.24
N LEU A 520 -61.45 -20.81 -13.73
CA LEU A 520 -62.69 -20.10 -14.08
C LEU A 520 -62.58 -18.60 -14.46
N ALA A 521 -61.40 -18.07 -14.80
CA ALA A 521 -61.28 -16.68 -15.30
C ALA A 521 -60.81 -16.62 -16.76
N ASP A 522 -61.40 -15.73 -17.57
CA ASP A 522 -60.92 -15.38 -18.91
C ASP A 522 -59.40 -15.10 -18.87
N PRO A 523 -58.58 -15.83 -19.65
CA PRO A 523 -57.13 -15.66 -19.68
C PRO A 523 -56.68 -14.21 -19.86
N LYS A 524 -57.41 -13.41 -20.65
CA LYS A 524 -57.07 -12.00 -20.89
C LYS A 524 -57.32 -11.13 -19.65
N VAL A 525 -58.46 -11.31 -18.99
CA VAL A 525 -58.79 -10.61 -17.74
C VAL A 525 -57.82 -10.98 -16.62
N PHE A 526 -57.41 -12.24 -16.59
CA PHE A 526 -56.43 -12.72 -15.64
C PHE A 526 -55.03 -12.12 -15.89
N GLU A 527 -54.57 -12.11 -17.13
CA GLU A 527 -53.31 -11.47 -17.52
C GLU A 527 -53.31 -9.98 -17.17
N GLN A 528 -54.40 -9.28 -17.46
CA GLN A 528 -54.54 -7.87 -17.13
C GLN A 528 -54.42 -7.61 -15.62
N LYS A 529 -55.06 -8.42 -14.78
CA LYS A 529 -54.93 -8.30 -13.31
C LYS A 529 -53.51 -8.51 -12.81
N VAL A 530 -52.79 -9.49 -13.37
CA VAL A 530 -51.39 -9.75 -13.01
C VAL A 530 -50.52 -8.57 -13.44
N SER A 531 -50.69 -8.06 -14.67
CA SER A 531 -49.98 -6.88 -15.17
C SER A 531 -50.25 -5.63 -14.33
N GLU A 532 -51.51 -5.34 -13.99
CA GLU A 532 -51.90 -4.20 -13.14
C GLU A 532 -51.27 -4.31 -11.74
N GLN A 533 -51.26 -5.51 -11.16
CA GLN A 533 -50.68 -5.73 -9.84
C GLN A 533 -49.15 -5.64 -9.87
N LEU A 534 -48.51 -6.12 -10.94
CA LEU A 534 -47.07 -6.00 -11.14
C LEU A 534 -46.67 -4.53 -11.26
N LEU A 535 -47.36 -3.75 -12.10
CA LEU A 535 -47.13 -2.31 -12.23
C LEU A 535 -47.29 -1.60 -10.89
N THR A 536 -48.40 -1.85 -10.20
CA THR A 536 -48.71 -1.20 -8.92
C THR A 536 -47.66 -1.54 -7.85
N SER A 537 -47.22 -2.80 -7.77
CA SER A 537 -46.25 -3.23 -6.75
C SER A 537 -44.86 -2.68 -7.06
N TYR A 538 -44.46 -2.67 -8.34
CA TYR A 538 -43.20 -2.05 -8.77
C TYR A 538 -43.17 -0.55 -8.49
N LEU A 539 -44.20 0.21 -8.87
CA LEU A 539 -44.25 1.66 -8.63
C LEU A 539 -44.18 1.98 -7.13
N ASN A 540 -44.78 1.14 -6.29
CA ASN A 540 -44.69 1.29 -4.83
C ASN A 540 -43.32 0.94 -4.25
N SER A 541 -42.52 0.12 -4.93
CA SER A 541 -41.19 -0.30 -4.47
C SER A 541 -40.10 0.76 -4.69
N ALA A 542 -40.31 1.72 -5.61
CA ALA A 542 -39.31 2.70 -6.02
C ALA A 542 -38.02 2.11 -6.65
N ALA A 543 -38.04 0.87 -7.13
CA ALA A 543 -36.85 0.09 -7.52
C ALA A 543 -36.12 0.53 -8.82
N ALA A 544 -36.69 1.46 -9.60
CA ALA A 544 -36.03 2.18 -10.71
C ALA A 544 -34.97 1.39 -11.50
N GLY A 545 -35.37 0.31 -12.17
CA GLY A 545 -34.49 -0.55 -12.98
C GLY A 545 -33.98 -1.80 -12.27
N LEU A 546 -34.45 -2.07 -11.05
CA LEU A 546 -34.30 -3.33 -10.32
C LEU A 546 -35.67 -3.98 -10.08
N LEU A 547 -35.71 -5.31 -9.95
CA LEU A 547 -36.89 -6.03 -9.45
C LEU A 547 -36.63 -6.45 -8.00
N PRO A 548 -37.44 -5.99 -7.02
CA PRO A 548 -37.31 -6.43 -5.64
C PRO A 548 -37.48 -7.95 -5.50
N ASP A 549 -36.67 -8.58 -4.65
CA ASP A 549 -36.65 -10.04 -4.46
C ASP A 549 -38.01 -10.62 -4.01
N ASN A 550 -38.79 -9.83 -3.27
CA ASN A 550 -40.10 -10.23 -2.74
C ASN A 550 -41.28 -9.90 -3.68
N LEU A 551 -41.03 -9.24 -4.82
CA LEU A 551 -42.07 -8.73 -5.71
C LEU A 551 -42.98 -9.85 -6.23
N GLU A 552 -42.42 -11.00 -6.60
CA GLU A 552 -43.17 -12.17 -7.08
C GLU A 552 -44.19 -12.65 -6.04
N LYS A 553 -43.73 -12.86 -4.80
CA LYS A 553 -44.57 -13.30 -3.68
C LYS A 553 -45.66 -12.30 -3.37
N GLU A 554 -45.33 -11.00 -3.41
CA GLU A 554 -46.30 -9.92 -3.18
C GLU A 554 -47.40 -9.89 -4.23
N ILE A 555 -47.04 -10.03 -5.51
CA ILE A 555 -48.01 -10.08 -6.62
C ILE A 555 -48.94 -11.28 -6.44
N ILE A 556 -48.39 -12.47 -6.20
CA ILE A 556 -49.17 -13.70 -6.00
C ILE A 556 -50.15 -13.55 -4.83
N ALA A 557 -49.66 -13.07 -3.68
CA ALA A 557 -50.49 -12.87 -2.50
C ALA A 557 -51.62 -11.88 -2.76
N LYS A 558 -51.35 -10.72 -3.37
CA LYS A 558 -52.35 -9.68 -3.62
C LYS A 558 -53.38 -10.09 -4.67
N VAL A 559 -52.97 -10.78 -5.72
CA VAL A 559 -53.90 -11.31 -6.74
C VAL A 559 -54.81 -12.38 -6.11
N ASN A 560 -54.26 -13.29 -5.32
CA ASN A 560 -55.04 -14.31 -4.63
C ASN A 560 -56.02 -13.72 -3.61
N LEU A 561 -55.61 -12.70 -2.85
CA LEU A 561 -56.45 -12.03 -1.86
C LEU A 561 -57.62 -11.27 -2.51
N LYS A 562 -57.37 -10.48 -3.55
CA LYS A 562 -58.42 -9.78 -4.33
C LYS A 562 -59.42 -10.73 -4.97
N ASN A 563 -58.97 -11.93 -5.33
CA ASN A 563 -59.82 -12.95 -5.91
C ASN A 563 -60.61 -13.76 -4.85
N ARG A 564 -60.21 -13.76 -3.56
CA ARG A 564 -61.00 -14.33 -2.46
C ARG A 564 -62.12 -13.41 -1.97
N LEU A 565 -61.95 -12.10 -2.09
CA LEU A 565 -62.95 -11.08 -1.70
C LEU A 565 -64.07 -10.86 -2.74
N LYS A 566 -64.02 -11.55 -3.90
CA LYS A 566 -65.01 -11.47 -4.99
C LYS A 566 -65.85 -12.74 -5.15
N VAL A 567 -65.65 -13.72 -4.27
CA VAL A 567 -66.54 -14.89 -4.06
C VAL A 567 -67.29 -14.60 -2.78
#